data_AF-A0A564TP69-F1
#
_entry.id   AF-A0A564TP69-F1
#
_cell.length_a   1.000
_cell.length_b   1.000
_cell.length_c   1.000
_cell.angle_alpha   90.00
_cell.angle_beta   90.00
_cell.angle_gamma   90.00
#
_symmetry.space_group_name_H-M   'P 1'
#
loop_
_entity.id
_entity.type
_entity.pdbx_description
1 polymer ?
#
loop_
_entity_poly.entity_id
_entity_poly.type
_entity_poly.pdbx_seq_one_letter_code
_entity_poly.pdbx_strand_id
1 'polypeptide(L)'
;MKEREYLKELGKKITDSSVRKEIVNEYEAHIEDCKAALMESGMTEVEAEEEAVRQMGDPQEAGEAMDKIYHKVFDSNMFLWMLALGCVPIVCVCISYLIARDPNAFLWLWNDALGLNKIPAVIHRNIGIGLAVYGIGLSFWEKYTGKALFYAVGRDWGQGCYVANSGLVLFISALCFVPSFPVKGYAGILCCVLIACLLNMVLRGFMNLLQSRRETRLLWEIGTADTRINWKGKGYLCGHHMKVRVQGSEKGTEIPAGAPVMVVGMEGFKPVVAQV
;
A
#
# COMPACT_ATOMS: atom_id res chain seq x y z
N MET A 1 24.62 18.97 1.73
CA MET A 1 23.29 19.11 1.09
C MET A 1 22.62 20.30 1.77
N LYS A 2 21.93 21.17 1.04
CA LYS A 2 21.24 22.33 1.66
C LYS A 2 19.92 21.91 2.28
N GLU A 3 19.46 22.64 3.28
CA GLU A 3 18.20 22.39 3.98
C GLU A 3 17.02 22.24 3.01
N ARG A 4 16.86 23.19 2.08
CA ARG A 4 15.77 23.17 1.09
C ARG A 4 15.78 21.94 0.19
N GLU A 5 16.97 21.43 -0.14
CA GLU A 5 17.11 20.23 -0.95
C GLU A 5 16.75 18.99 -0.14
N TYR A 6 17.19 18.92 1.11
CA TYR A 6 16.84 17.86 2.05
C TYR A 6 15.32 17.77 2.26
N LEU A 7 14.67 18.88 2.61
CA LEU A 7 13.22 18.94 2.85
C LEU A 7 12.41 18.58 1.61
N LYS A 8 12.91 18.94 0.41
CA LYS A 8 12.28 18.59 -0.86
C LYS A 8 12.38 17.09 -1.14
N GLU A 9 13.54 16.47 -0.92
CA GLU A 9 13.71 15.03 -1.11
C GLU A 9 12.90 14.22 -0.09
N LEU A 10 12.88 14.65 1.18
CA LEU A 10 12.06 14.06 2.23
C LEU A 10 10.57 14.14 1.88
N GLY A 11 10.09 15.33 1.50
CA GLY A 11 8.69 15.55 1.14
C GLY A 11 8.21 14.77 -0.08
N LYS A 12 9.10 14.39 -1.01
CA LYS A 12 8.75 13.54 -2.16
C LYS A 12 8.38 12.12 -1.76
N LYS A 13 8.96 11.61 -0.67
CA LYS A 13 8.72 10.23 -0.20
C LYS A 13 7.41 10.11 0.57
N ILE A 14 6.89 11.20 1.14
CA ILE A 14 5.62 11.21 1.89
C ILE A 14 4.44 11.24 0.93
N THR A 15 3.70 10.13 0.86
CA THR A 15 2.55 9.96 -0.04
C THR A 15 1.34 10.80 0.38
N ASP A 16 1.08 10.94 1.69
CA ASP A 16 -0.05 11.73 2.18
C ASP A 16 0.25 13.23 2.12
N SER A 17 -0.39 13.93 1.18
CA SER A 17 -0.23 15.38 1.00
C SER A 17 -0.71 16.20 2.20
N SER A 18 -1.63 15.69 3.02
CA SER A 18 -2.16 16.41 4.17
C SER A 18 -1.12 16.49 5.30
N VAL A 19 -0.43 15.38 5.57
CA VAL A 19 0.59 15.28 6.62
C VAL A 19 1.97 15.72 6.13
N ARG A 20 2.24 15.63 4.81
CA ARG A 20 3.52 16.06 4.21
C ARG A 20 3.89 17.49 4.62
N LYS A 21 2.94 18.42 4.63
CA LYS A 21 3.22 19.80 5.01
C LYS A 21 3.61 19.91 6.49
N GLU A 22 2.92 19.18 7.36
CA GLU A 22 3.18 19.19 8.80
C GLU A 22 4.54 18.58 9.13
N ILE A 23 4.87 17.43 8.53
CA ILE A 23 6.18 16.76 8.70
C ILE A 23 7.31 17.63 8.16
N VAL A 24 7.16 18.21 6.96
CA VAL A 24 8.19 19.09 6.40
C VAL A 24 8.42 20.30 7.29
N ASN A 25 7.35 20.90 7.83
CA ASN A 25 7.47 22.02 8.76
C ASN A 25 8.12 21.63 10.10
N GLU A 26 7.84 20.43 10.62
CA GLU A 26 8.48 19.93 11.85
C GLU A 26 9.98 19.70 11.64
N TYR A 27 10.36 19.10 10.50
CA TYR A 27 11.76 18.92 10.13
C TYR A 27 12.47 20.25 9.86
N GLU A 28 11.81 21.22 9.23
CA GLU A 28 12.32 22.60 9.05
C GLU A 28 12.60 23.24 10.41
N ALA A 29 11.64 23.19 11.33
CA ALA A 29 11.81 23.72 12.68
C ALA A 29 12.96 23.03 13.44
N HIS A 30 13.08 21.70 13.34
CA HIS A 30 14.17 20.96 13.97
C HIS A 30 15.54 21.32 13.38
N ILE A 31 15.64 21.52 12.06
CA ILE A 31 16.91 21.95 11.42
C ILE A 31 17.26 23.36 11.88
N GLU A 32 16.29 24.28 11.96
CA GLU A 32 16.51 25.64 12.45
C GLU A 32 16.94 25.66 13.92
N ASP A 33 16.32 24.87 14.79
CA ASP A 33 16.71 24.75 16.20
C ASP A 33 18.14 24.19 16.34
N CYS A 34 18.48 23.16 15.56
CA CYS A 34 19.84 22.61 15.52
C CYS A 34 20.86 23.64 14.99
N LYS A 35 20.51 24.37 13.93
CA LYS A 35 21.36 25.42 13.36
C LYS A 35 21.62 26.53 14.38
N ALA A 36 20.59 26.98 15.09
CA ALA A 36 20.72 28.00 16.13
C ALA A 36 21.65 27.54 17.27
N ALA A 37 21.50 26.30 17.74
CA ALA A 37 22.39 25.73 18.76
C ALA A 37 23.85 25.62 18.29
N LEU A 38 24.08 25.26 17.02
CA LEU A 38 25.42 25.19 16.44
C LEU A 38 26.03 26.58 16.24
N MET A 39 25.24 27.59 15.89
CA MET A 39 25.69 28.97 15.83
C MET A 39 26.07 29.51 17.21
N GLU A 40 25.31 29.18 18.26
CA GLU A 40 25.69 29.49 19.66
C GLU A 40 27.00 28.82 20.08
N SER A 41 27.32 27.65 19.51
CA SER A 41 28.60 26.96 19.71
C SER A 41 29.78 27.58 18.96
N GLY A 42 29.54 28.63 18.15
CA GLY A 42 30.57 29.41 17.45
C GLY A 42 30.80 29.02 15.99
N MET A 43 29.94 28.18 15.39
CA MET A 43 29.98 27.90 13.96
C MET A 43 29.39 29.05 13.13
N THR A 44 29.87 29.18 11.90
CA THR A 44 29.23 30.08 10.93
C THR A 44 27.88 29.52 10.49
N GLU A 45 26.95 30.39 10.06
CA GLU A 45 25.59 29.97 9.65
C GLU A 45 25.59 28.86 8.59
N VAL A 46 26.53 28.92 7.63
CA VAL A 46 26.65 27.92 6.56
C VAL A 46 27.15 26.57 7.10
N GLU A 47 28.15 26.59 7.97
CA GLU A 47 28.67 25.36 8.61
C GLU A 47 27.62 24.75 9.55
N ALA A 48 26.88 25.59 10.28
CA ALA A 48 25.79 25.17 11.14
C ALA A 48 24.63 24.55 10.34
N GLU A 49 24.26 25.10 9.18
CA GLU A 49 23.24 24.51 8.30
C GLU A 49 23.69 23.14 7.77
N GLU A 50 24.92 23.05 7.24
CA GLU A 50 25.43 21.79 6.71
C GLU A 50 25.53 20.70 7.78
N GLU A 51 25.95 21.07 8.99
CA GLU A 51 26.07 20.13 10.11
C GLU A 51 24.70 19.74 10.67
N ALA A 52 23.74 20.67 10.77
CA ALA A 52 22.37 20.36 11.16
C ALA A 52 21.71 19.39 10.18
N VAL A 53 21.83 19.63 8.87
CA VAL A 53 21.32 18.72 7.83
C VAL A 53 22.05 17.37 7.87
N ARG A 54 23.35 17.35 8.14
CA ARG A 54 24.12 16.10 8.29
C ARG A 54 23.62 15.25 9.46
N GLN A 55 23.24 15.87 10.57
CA GLN A 55 22.67 15.16 11.73
C GLN A 55 21.31 14.54 11.42
N MET A 56 20.54 15.10 10.48
CA MET A 56 19.25 14.57 10.05
C MET A 56 19.37 13.31 9.15
N GLY A 57 20.57 12.93 8.72
CA GLY A 57 20.83 11.69 8.00
C GLY A 57 20.40 11.72 6.53
N ASP A 58 19.92 10.59 6.00
CA ASP A 58 19.45 10.48 4.61
C ASP A 58 17.99 10.92 4.48
N PRO A 59 17.66 11.93 3.65
CA PRO A 59 16.28 12.39 3.48
C PRO A 59 15.37 11.31 2.89
N GLN A 60 15.89 10.35 2.11
CA GLN A 60 15.06 9.27 1.57
C GLN A 60 14.63 8.30 2.67
N GLU A 61 15.56 7.82 3.48
CA GLU A 61 15.25 6.93 4.60
C GLU A 61 14.33 7.61 5.64
N ALA A 62 14.58 8.89 5.95
CA ALA A 62 13.73 9.68 6.84
C ALA A 62 12.31 9.83 6.27
N GLY A 63 12.18 10.19 4.99
CA GLY A 63 10.89 10.32 4.33
C GLY A 63 10.12 9.01 4.22
N GLU A 64 10.80 7.89 3.96
CA GLU A 64 10.18 6.56 3.93
C GLU A 64 9.73 6.09 5.33
N ALA A 65 10.50 6.40 6.38
CA ALA A 65 10.10 6.13 7.76
C ALA A 65 8.86 6.95 8.14
N MET A 66 8.80 8.23 7.77
CA MET A 66 7.64 9.09 8.03
C MET A 66 6.42 8.65 7.22
N ASP A 67 6.58 8.28 5.95
CA ASP A 67 5.48 7.76 5.11
C ASP A 67 4.90 6.45 5.68
N LYS A 68 5.75 5.60 6.28
CA LYS A 68 5.31 4.36 6.92
C LYS A 68 4.42 4.63 8.14
N ILE A 69 4.80 5.62 8.96
CA ILE A 69 4.04 6.02 10.16
C ILE A 69 2.73 6.70 9.75
N TYR A 70 2.78 7.61 8.77
CA TYR A 70 1.65 8.42 8.32
C TYR A 70 1.06 7.92 7.00
N HIS A 71 0.91 6.61 6.85
CA HIS A 71 0.37 6.03 5.63
C HIS A 71 -1.13 6.36 5.47
N LYS A 72 -1.55 6.66 4.24
CA LYS A 72 -2.94 7.00 3.94
C LYS A 72 -3.85 5.79 4.17
N VAL A 73 -4.92 5.98 4.95
CA VAL A 73 -5.96 4.96 5.16
C VAL A 73 -6.57 4.51 3.82
N PHE A 74 -6.66 5.43 2.87
CA PHE A 74 -7.25 5.21 1.55
C PHE A 74 -6.19 5.27 0.43
N ASP A 75 -6.00 4.15 -0.26
CA ASP A 75 -5.10 4.04 -1.40
C ASP A 75 -5.78 4.56 -2.68
N SER A 76 -5.63 5.86 -2.93
CA SER A 76 -6.19 6.54 -4.11
C SER A 76 -5.58 6.03 -5.42
N ASN A 77 -4.32 5.56 -5.40
CA ASN A 77 -3.62 5.06 -6.58
C ASN A 77 -4.23 3.74 -7.04
N MET A 78 -4.50 2.82 -6.11
CA MET A 78 -5.19 1.57 -6.41
C MET A 78 -6.61 1.81 -6.95
N PHE A 79 -7.34 2.79 -6.41
CA PHE A 79 -8.67 3.14 -6.90
C PHE A 79 -8.64 3.61 -8.36
N LEU A 80 -7.74 4.55 -8.68
CA LEU A 80 -7.55 5.06 -10.04
C LEU A 80 -7.15 3.95 -11.01
N TRP A 81 -6.27 3.04 -10.58
CA TRP A 81 -5.83 1.92 -11.41
C TRP A 81 -6.97 0.92 -11.70
N MET A 82 -7.76 0.54 -10.69
CA MET A 82 -8.93 -0.34 -10.90
C MET A 82 -9.99 0.33 -11.78
N LEU A 83 -10.19 1.65 -11.64
CA LEU A 83 -11.08 2.42 -12.51
C LEU A 83 -10.57 2.42 -13.96
N ALA A 84 -9.27 2.62 -14.17
CA ALA A 84 -8.65 2.57 -15.49
C ALA A 84 -8.85 1.21 -16.17
N LEU A 85 -8.68 0.10 -15.43
CA LEU A 85 -9.01 -1.24 -15.93
C LEU A 85 -10.49 -1.39 -16.27
N GLY A 86 -11.39 -0.83 -15.46
CA GLY A 86 -12.83 -0.77 -15.74
C GLY A 86 -13.18 -0.06 -17.05
N CYS A 87 -12.35 0.88 -17.48
CA CYS A 87 -12.52 1.59 -18.75
C CYS A 87 -11.99 0.81 -19.96
N VAL A 88 -11.14 -0.20 -19.79
CA VAL A 88 -10.56 -0.97 -20.90
C VAL A 88 -11.64 -1.59 -21.80
N PRO A 89 -12.68 -2.29 -21.28
CA PRO A 89 -13.77 -2.81 -22.11
C PRO A 89 -14.50 -1.72 -22.88
N ILE A 90 -14.66 -0.53 -22.30
CA ILE A 90 -15.34 0.61 -22.93
C ILE A 90 -14.51 1.12 -24.12
N VAL A 91 -13.20 1.28 -23.91
CA VAL A 91 -12.28 1.69 -24.98
C VAL A 91 -12.29 0.69 -26.12
N CYS A 92 -12.24 -0.62 -25.82
CA CYS A 92 -12.32 -1.67 -26.84
C CYS A 92 -13.62 -1.59 -27.66
N VAL A 93 -14.75 -1.32 -27.01
CA VAL A 93 -16.05 -1.14 -27.66
C VAL A 93 -16.06 0.11 -28.54
N CYS A 94 -15.53 1.23 -28.06
CA CYS A 94 -15.41 2.45 -28.86
C CYS A 94 -14.59 2.21 -30.13
N ILE A 95 -13.46 1.49 -30.01
CA ILE A 95 -12.63 1.12 -31.15
C ILE A 95 -13.40 0.20 -32.11
N SER A 96 -14.06 -0.84 -31.61
CA SER A 96 -14.88 -1.74 -32.43
C SER A 96 -16.04 -1.02 -33.12
N TYR A 97 -16.68 -0.05 -32.45
CA TYR A 97 -17.73 0.78 -33.04
C TYR A 97 -17.19 1.68 -34.15
N LEU A 98 -16.00 2.28 -33.98
CA LEU A 98 -15.38 3.10 -35.02
C LEU A 98 -15.03 2.28 -36.28
N ILE A 99 -14.63 1.03 -36.10
CA ILE A 99 -14.25 0.13 -37.21
C ILE A 99 -15.48 -0.51 -37.87
N ALA A 100 -16.36 -1.11 -37.07
CA ALA A 100 -17.45 -1.96 -37.56
C ALA A 100 -18.79 -1.22 -37.68
N ARG A 101 -18.91 0.02 -37.16
CA ARG A 101 -20.17 0.79 -37.04
C ARG A 101 -21.30 0.06 -36.30
N ASP A 102 -21.00 -1.07 -35.66
CA ASP A 102 -21.92 -1.84 -34.82
C ASP A 102 -21.45 -1.78 -33.36
N PRO A 103 -22.26 -1.24 -32.44
CA PRO A 103 -21.90 -1.19 -31.03
C PRO A 103 -21.71 -2.59 -30.43
N ASN A 104 -22.33 -3.64 -30.96
CA ASN A 104 -22.22 -4.99 -30.42
C ASN A 104 -21.03 -5.80 -30.96
N ALA A 105 -20.27 -5.27 -31.92
CA ALA A 105 -19.19 -6.00 -32.59
C ALA A 105 -18.14 -6.54 -31.61
N PHE A 106 -17.76 -5.75 -30.60
CA PHE A 106 -16.82 -6.19 -29.56
C PHE A 106 -17.40 -7.33 -28.71
N LEU A 107 -18.65 -7.20 -28.26
CA LEU A 107 -19.31 -8.21 -27.43
C LEU A 107 -19.52 -9.51 -28.18
N TRP A 108 -19.84 -9.44 -29.48
CA TRP A 108 -19.95 -10.59 -30.34
C TRP A 108 -18.60 -11.30 -30.52
N LEU A 109 -17.54 -10.56 -30.88
CA LEU A 109 -16.18 -11.10 -31.00
C LEU A 109 -15.71 -11.74 -29.68
N TRP A 110 -15.97 -11.07 -28.57
CA TRP A 110 -15.63 -11.55 -27.23
C TRP A 110 -16.36 -12.84 -26.87
N ASN A 111 -17.67 -12.88 -27.12
CA ASN A 111 -18.49 -14.06 -26.84
C ASN A 111 -18.16 -15.25 -27.76
N ASP A 112 -17.82 -15.00 -29.02
CA ASP A 112 -17.43 -16.03 -29.98
C ASP A 112 -16.03 -16.58 -29.66
N ALA A 113 -15.05 -15.71 -29.41
CA ALA A 113 -13.68 -16.09 -29.09
C ALA A 113 -13.56 -16.91 -27.79
N LEU A 114 -14.37 -16.59 -26.77
CA LEU A 114 -14.38 -17.30 -25.49
C LEU A 114 -15.43 -18.40 -25.41
N GLY A 115 -16.28 -18.58 -26.43
CA GLY A 115 -17.36 -19.56 -26.43
C GLY A 115 -18.40 -19.37 -25.31
N LEU A 116 -18.48 -18.17 -24.71
CA LEU A 116 -19.31 -17.87 -23.52
C LEU A 116 -20.79 -18.14 -23.77
N ASN A 117 -21.25 -18.01 -25.02
CA ASN A 117 -22.63 -18.28 -25.43
C ASN A 117 -23.07 -19.74 -25.23
N LYS A 118 -22.12 -20.68 -25.06
CA LYS A 118 -22.41 -22.11 -24.85
C LYS A 118 -22.52 -22.49 -23.37
N ILE A 119 -22.12 -21.61 -22.46
CA ILE A 119 -22.06 -21.89 -21.03
C ILE A 119 -23.29 -21.26 -20.34
N PRO A 120 -24.10 -22.04 -19.59
CA PRO A 120 -25.23 -21.51 -18.84
C PRO A 120 -24.87 -20.32 -17.95
N ALA A 121 -25.75 -19.32 -17.87
CA ALA A 121 -25.54 -18.13 -17.02
C ALA A 121 -25.26 -18.50 -15.55
N VAL A 122 -25.83 -19.60 -15.06
CA VAL A 122 -25.60 -20.12 -13.70
C VAL A 122 -24.14 -20.49 -13.45
N ILE A 123 -23.42 -21.01 -14.46
CA ILE A 123 -22.02 -21.39 -14.33
C ILE A 123 -21.14 -20.15 -14.25
N HIS A 124 -21.38 -19.16 -15.11
CA HIS A 124 -20.71 -17.85 -15.06
C HIS A 124 -20.88 -17.18 -13.69
N ARG A 125 -22.11 -17.22 -13.15
CA ARG A 125 -22.40 -16.70 -11.82
C ARG A 125 -21.56 -17.39 -10.75
N ASN A 126 -21.50 -18.72 -10.75
CA ASN A 126 -20.79 -19.49 -9.73
C ASN A 126 -19.27 -19.32 -9.83
N ILE A 127 -18.72 -19.25 -11.06
CA ILE A 127 -17.30 -18.95 -11.28
C ILE A 127 -16.98 -17.54 -10.81
N GLY A 128 -17.81 -16.55 -11.18
CA GLY A 128 -17.69 -15.18 -10.70
C GLY A 128 -17.71 -15.10 -9.18
N ILE A 129 -18.69 -15.72 -8.51
CA ILE A 129 -18.75 -15.73 -7.04
C ILE A 129 -17.52 -16.41 -6.43
N GLY A 130 -17.06 -17.54 -6.98
CA GLY A 130 -15.87 -18.24 -6.50
C GLY A 130 -14.61 -17.36 -6.59
N LEU A 131 -14.42 -16.68 -7.72
CA LEU A 131 -13.32 -15.72 -7.90
C LEU A 131 -13.48 -14.49 -7.00
N ALA A 132 -14.70 -14.02 -6.76
CA ALA A 132 -14.97 -12.91 -5.85
C ALA A 132 -14.52 -13.25 -4.41
N VAL A 133 -14.95 -14.41 -3.91
CA VAL A 133 -14.59 -14.89 -2.56
C VAL A 133 -13.08 -15.08 -2.45
N TYR A 134 -12.46 -15.67 -3.48
CA TYR A 134 -11.00 -15.82 -3.53
C TYR A 134 -10.27 -14.47 -3.55
N GLY A 135 -10.74 -13.51 -4.36
CA GLY A 135 -10.19 -12.15 -4.43
C GLY A 135 -10.31 -11.39 -3.11
N ILE A 136 -11.44 -11.52 -2.40
CA ILE A 136 -11.63 -10.96 -1.05
C ILE A 136 -10.64 -11.59 -0.07
N GLY A 137 -10.53 -12.93 -0.05
CA GLY A 137 -9.59 -13.64 0.81
C GLY A 137 -8.14 -13.25 0.54
N LEU A 138 -7.76 -13.10 -0.73
CA LEU A 138 -6.46 -12.58 -1.14
C LEU A 138 -6.24 -11.14 -0.66
N SER A 139 -7.24 -10.27 -0.76
CA SER A 139 -7.11 -8.88 -0.27
C SER A 139 -6.86 -8.83 1.23
N PHE A 140 -7.55 -9.67 2.00
CA PHE A 140 -7.28 -9.83 3.43
C PHE A 140 -5.87 -10.34 3.68
N TRP A 141 -5.44 -11.37 2.96
CA TRP A 141 -4.11 -11.96 3.12
C TRP A 141 -2.98 -10.99 2.79
N GLU A 142 -3.08 -10.28 1.66
CA GLU A 142 -2.10 -9.27 1.22
C GLU A 142 -1.95 -8.18 2.29
N LYS A 143 -3.06 -7.63 2.81
CA LYS A 143 -3.03 -6.62 3.88
C LYS A 143 -2.57 -7.18 5.22
N TYR A 144 -3.01 -8.38 5.58
CA TYR A 144 -2.64 -9.00 6.85
C TYR A 144 -1.14 -9.29 6.94
N THR A 145 -0.56 -9.79 5.84
CA THR A 145 0.85 -10.17 5.79
C THR A 145 1.79 -9.01 5.46
N GLY A 146 1.27 -7.90 4.93
CA GLY A 146 2.08 -6.78 4.44
C GLY A 146 2.88 -7.13 3.19
N LYS A 147 2.59 -8.27 2.54
CA LYS A 147 3.31 -8.76 1.36
C LYS A 147 2.38 -8.79 0.16
N ALA A 148 2.83 -8.21 -0.95
CA ALA A 148 2.18 -8.39 -2.23
C ALA A 148 2.67 -9.69 -2.89
N LEU A 149 1.76 -10.54 -3.34
CA LEU A 149 2.08 -11.86 -3.91
C LEU A 149 2.73 -11.77 -5.31
N PHE A 150 2.57 -10.63 -6.01
CA PHE A 150 3.10 -10.31 -7.33
C PHE A 150 3.06 -8.79 -7.51
N TYR A 151 4.19 -8.17 -7.88
CA TYR A 151 4.25 -6.79 -8.33
C TYR A 151 4.43 -6.78 -9.85
N ALA A 152 3.46 -6.25 -10.59
CA ALA A 152 3.62 -6.00 -12.02
C ALA A 152 4.32 -4.66 -12.33
N VAL A 153 4.80 -3.92 -11.32
CA VAL A 153 5.51 -2.64 -11.51
C VAL A 153 6.70 -2.57 -10.54
N GLY A 154 7.88 -2.29 -11.10
CA GLY A 154 9.19 -2.41 -10.46
C GLY A 154 9.47 -1.41 -9.33
N ARG A 155 10.40 -1.80 -8.45
CA ARG A 155 10.83 -1.08 -7.23
C ARG A 155 11.25 0.39 -7.45
N ASP A 156 11.63 0.77 -8.66
CA ASP A 156 12.32 2.05 -8.94
C ASP A 156 11.47 3.09 -9.69
N TRP A 157 10.18 2.83 -9.97
CA TRP A 157 9.31 3.79 -10.64
C TRP A 157 8.58 4.68 -9.62
N GLY A 158 9.34 5.58 -8.98
CA GLY A 158 8.99 6.94 -8.52
C GLY A 158 7.74 7.26 -7.70
N GLN A 159 6.73 6.38 -7.58
CA GLN A 159 5.46 6.67 -6.92
C GLN A 159 4.77 5.45 -6.30
N GLY A 160 5.47 4.32 -6.12
CA GLY A 160 4.96 3.19 -5.33
C GLY A 160 3.55 2.73 -5.72
N CYS A 161 3.19 2.81 -7.01
CA CYS A 161 1.86 2.43 -7.46
C CYS A 161 1.79 0.91 -7.54
N TYR A 162 1.38 0.30 -6.42
CA TYR A 162 1.33 -1.14 -6.27
C TYR A 162 0.02 -1.70 -6.83
N VAL A 163 0.10 -2.40 -7.96
CA VAL A 163 -1.02 -3.19 -8.46
C VAL A 163 -1.22 -4.38 -7.54
N ALA A 164 -2.34 -4.39 -6.83
CA ALA A 164 -2.64 -5.48 -5.93
C ALA A 164 -3.40 -6.61 -6.64
N ASN A 165 -2.96 -7.86 -6.44
CA ASN A 165 -3.51 -9.00 -7.16
C ASN A 165 -4.97 -9.25 -6.83
N SER A 166 -5.37 -8.92 -5.60
CA SER A 166 -6.78 -8.98 -5.22
C SER A 166 -7.66 -8.11 -6.11
N GLY A 167 -7.19 -6.92 -6.52
CA GLY A 167 -7.91 -6.03 -7.42
C GLY A 167 -8.11 -6.63 -8.81
N LEU A 168 -7.07 -7.28 -9.35
CA LEU A 168 -7.15 -7.96 -10.65
C LEU A 168 -8.10 -9.17 -10.60
N VAL A 169 -8.00 -10.00 -9.56
CA VAL A 169 -8.89 -11.16 -9.39
C VAL A 169 -10.34 -10.72 -9.23
N LEU A 170 -10.60 -9.65 -8.48
CA LEU A 170 -11.93 -9.07 -8.33
C LEU A 170 -12.45 -8.45 -9.63
N PHE A 171 -11.58 -7.89 -10.46
CA PHE A 171 -11.94 -7.40 -11.79
C PHE A 171 -12.35 -8.55 -12.72
N ILE A 172 -11.56 -9.63 -12.79
CA ILE A 172 -11.90 -10.82 -13.58
C ILE A 172 -13.21 -11.45 -13.09
N SER A 173 -13.37 -11.55 -11.77
CA SER A 173 -14.61 -11.95 -11.13
C SER A 173 -15.80 -11.11 -11.58
N ALA A 174 -15.65 -9.78 -11.61
CA ALA A 174 -16.70 -8.86 -12.04
C ALA A 174 -17.09 -9.13 -13.49
N LEU A 175 -16.11 -9.31 -14.40
CA LEU A 175 -16.35 -9.64 -15.80
C LEU A 175 -17.08 -10.98 -15.98
N CYS A 176 -16.70 -12.02 -15.22
CA CYS A 176 -17.39 -13.31 -15.23
C CYS A 176 -18.83 -13.23 -14.70
N PHE A 177 -19.15 -12.25 -13.85
CA PHE A 177 -20.47 -12.08 -13.24
C PHE A 177 -21.46 -11.30 -14.13
N VAL A 178 -20.97 -10.51 -15.09
CA VAL A 178 -21.77 -9.67 -16.00
C VAL A 178 -22.94 -10.40 -16.67
N PRO A 179 -22.79 -11.63 -17.20
CA PRO A 179 -23.90 -12.30 -17.88
C PRO A 179 -25.11 -12.60 -16.98
N SER A 180 -24.92 -12.59 -15.66
CA SER A 180 -25.97 -12.83 -14.66
C SER A 180 -26.50 -11.55 -14.01
N PHE A 181 -25.96 -10.38 -14.36
CA PHE A 181 -26.33 -9.11 -13.76
C PHE A 181 -27.64 -8.57 -14.38
N PRO A 182 -28.54 -7.95 -13.59
CA PRO A 182 -29.84 -7.49 -14.09
C PRO A 182 -29.70 -6.38 -15.14
N VAL A 183 -28.65 -5.56 -15.04
CA VAL A 183 -28.34 -4.52 -16.03
C VAL A 183 -27.56 -5.15 -17.17
N LYS A 184 -28.11 -5.11 -18.38
CA LYS A 184 -27.49 -5.69 -19.58
C LYS A 184 -26.58 -4.67 -20.27
N GLY A 185 -25.66 -5.17 -21.10
CA GLY A 185 -24.74 -4.34 -21.89
C GLY A 185 -23.68 -3.65 -21.03
N TYR A 186 -23.14 -2.54 -21.53
CA TYR A 186 -21.99 -1.84 -20.93
C TYR A 186 -22.26 -1.30 -19.53
N ALA A 187 -23.50 -0.85 -19.29
CA ALA A 187 -23.89 -0.39 -17.97
C ALA A 187 -23.76 -1.52 -16.93
N GLY A 188 -24.06 -2.77 -17.30
CA GLY A 188 -23.86 -3.94 -16.44
C GLY A 188 -22.40 -4.20 -16.10
N ILE A 189 -21.52 -4.13 -17.10
CA ILE A 189 -20.06 -4.30 -16.93
C ILE A 189 -19.53 -3.21 -15.98
N LEU A 190 -19.85 -1.95 -16.26
CA LEU A 190 -19.40 -0.81 -15.46
C LEU A 190 -19.91 -0.93 -14.01
N CYS A 191 -21.20 -1.24 -13.82
CA CYS A 191 -21.77 -1.42 -12.48
C CYS A 191 -21.08 -2.56 -11.72
N CYS A 192 -20.85 -3.72 -12.35
CA CYS A 192 -20.16 -4.84 -11.70
C CYS A 192 -18.73 -4.47 -11.28
N VAL A 193 -17.99 -3.79 -12.17
CA VAL A 193 -16.62 -3.36 -11.87
C VAL A 193 -16.62 -2.31 -10.77
N LEU A 194 -17.49 -1.30 -10.82
CA LEU A 194 -17.58 -0.27 -9.77
C LEU A 194 -17.93 -0.87 -8.41
N ILE A 195 -18.85 -1.84 -8.36
CA ILE A 195 -19.20 -2.55 -7.11
C ILE A 195 -17.98 -3.32 -6.59
N ALA A 196 -17.27 -4.05 -7.44
CA ALA A 196 -16.06 -4.79 -7.05
C ALA A 196 -14.93 -3.85 -6.56
N CYS A 197 -14.75 -2.70 -7.22
CA CYS A 197 -13.82 -1.65 -6.81
C CYS A 197 -14.18 -1.11 -5.42
N LEU A 198 -15.44 -0.69 -5.23
CA LEU A 198 -15.93 -0.15 -3.96
C LEU A 198 -15.79 -1.18 -2.83
N LEU A 199 -16.11 -2.45 -3.08
CA LEU A 199 -15.98 -3.52 -2.10
C LEU A 199 -14.52 -3.74 -1.70
N ASN A 200 -13.60 -3.82 -2.67
CA ASN A 200 -12.16 -3.96 -2.41
C ASN A 200 -11.60 -2.76 -1.61
N MET A 201 -12.08 -1.56 -1.94
CA MET A 201 -11.69 -0.31 -1.32
C MET A 201 -12.14 -0.22 0.14
N VAL A 202 -13.41 -0.54 0.42
CA VAL A 202 -13.95 -0.59 1.80
C VAL A 202 -13.19 -1.63 2.62
N LEU A 203 -12.94 -2.81 2.05
CA LEU A 203 -12.21 -3.88 2.71
C LEU A 203 -10.78 -3.47 3.10
N ARG A 204 -10.05 -2.89 2.15
CA ARG A 204 -8.68 -2.44 2.36
C ARG A 204 -8.63 -1.24 3.30
N GLY A 205 -9.56 -0.30 3.19
CA GLY A 205 -9.70 0.81 4.13
C GLY A 205 -9.96 0.33 5.55
N PHE A 206 -10.85 -0.63 5.74
CA PHE A 206 -11.10 -1.24 7.04
C PHE A 206 -9.86 -1.94 7.63
N MET A 207 -9.13 -2.71 6.80
CA MET A 207 -7.89 -3.34 7.23
C MET A 207 -6.80 -2.34 7.59
N ASN A 208 -6.65 -1.27 6.81
CA ASN A 208 -5.73 -0.17 7.11
C ASN A 208 -6.11 0.53 8.43
N LEU A 209 -7.40 0.77 8.69
CA LEU A 209 -7.87 1.33 9.97
C LEU A 209 -7.52 0.43 11.16
N LEU A 210 -7.72 -0.89 11.03
CA LEU A 210 -7.35 -1.84 12.08
C LEU A 210 -5.85 -1.89 12.30
N GLN A 211 -5.06 -1.85 11.22
CA GLN A 211 -3.61 -1.80 11.31
C GLN A 211 -3.15 -0.51 11.98
N SER A 212 -3.67 0.65 11.57
CA SER A 212 -3.35 1.96 12.16
C SER A 212 -3.67 2.00 13.65
N ARG A 213 -4.87 1.54 14.08
CA ARG A 213 -5.19 1.44 15.52
C ARG A 213 -4.22 0.56 16.30
N ARG A 214 -3.76 -0.52 15.69
CA ARG A 214 -2.79 -1.43 16.31
C ARG A 214 -1.40 -0.81 16.36
N GLU A 215 -1.01 -0.09 15.31
CA GLU A 215 0.25 0.64 15.21
C GLU A 215 0.31 1.73 16.27
N THR A 216 -0.70 2.59 16.39
CA THR A 216 -0.77 3.63 17.43
C THR A 216 -0.63 3.08 18.85
N ARG A 217 -1.09 1.84 19.09
CA ARG A 217 -0.98 1.18 20.40
C ARG A 217 0.40 0.57 20.65
N LEU A 218 1.09 0.10 19.61
CA LEU A 218 2.32 -0.68 19.75
C LEU A 218 3.58 0.13 19.41
N LEU A 219 3.47 1.22 18.67
CA LEU A 219 4.61 2.02 18.24
C LEU A 219 5.36 2.55 19.46
N TRP A 220 6.68 2.43 19.46
CA TRP A 220 7.59 2.84 20.54
C TRP A 220 7.42 2.09 21.87
N GLU A 221 6.59 1.05 21.92
CA GLU A 221 6.52 0.18 23.09
C GLU A 221 7.79 -0.64 23.22
N ILE A 222 8.35 -0.63 24.43
CA ILE A 222 9.54 -1.39 24.80
C ILE A 222 9.11 -2.71 25.41
N GLY A 223 9.78 -3.79 25.02
CA GLY A 223 9.54 -5.13 25.51
C GLY A 223 10.79 -5.98 25.50
N THR A 224 10.60 -7.29 25.68
CA THR A 224 11.70 -8.26 25.72
C THR A 224 11.52 -9.33 24.66
N ALA A 225 12.62 -9.70 23.99
CA ALA A 225 12.61 -10.82 23.06
C ALA A 225 12.48 -12.16 23.81
N ASP A 226 11.40 -12.92 23.60
CA ASP A 226 11.25 -14.24 24.24
C ASP A 226 12.13 -15.29 23.56
N THR A 227 12.26 -15.17 22.23
CA THR A 227 13.05 -16.07 21.39
C THR A 227 14.07 -15.26 20.63
N ARG A 228 15.06 -15.93 20.02
CA ARG A 228 15.88 -15.31 18.98
C ARG A 228 14.96 -14.79 17.86
N ILE A 229 15.08 -13.52 17.50
CA ILE A 229 14.22 -12.87 16.50
C ILE A 229 15.04 -12.67 15.23
N ASN A 230 14.62 -13.34 14.16
CA ASN A 230 15.07 -13.08 12.80
C ASN A 230 13.85 -12.65 11.95
N TRP A 231 13.54 -13.37 10.88
CA TRP A 231 12.31 -13.27 10.11
C TRP A 231 11.03 -13.61 10.89
N LYS A 232 11.13 -14.49 11.90
CA LYS A 232 10.04 -14.87 12.80
C LYS A 232 10.58 -14.95 14.23
N GLY A 233 9.94 -14.25 15.16
CA GLY A 233 10.21 -14.40 16.59
C GLY A 233 8.98 -14.16 17.44
N LYS A 234 9.13 -14.34 18.75
CA LYS A 234 8.17 -13.92 19.76
C LYS A 234 8.83 -12.91 20.69
N GLY A 235 8.04 -11.93 21.10
CA GLY A 235 8.44 -10.95 22.10
C GLY A 235 7.27 -10.64 23.02
N TYR A 236 7.61 -10.25 24.25
CA TYR A 236 6.67 -9.78 25.24
C TYR A 236 6.54 -8.26 25.12
N LEU A 237 5.37 -7.81 24.66
CA LEU A 237 5.05 -6.40 24.39
C LEU A 237 3.67 -6.08 24.99
N CYS A 238 3.54 -4.94 25.67
CA CYS A 238 2.29 -4.50 26.34
C CYS A 238 1.61 -5.60 27.18
N GLY A 239 2.38 -6.38 27.94
CA GLY A 239 1.85 -7.44 28.80
C GLY A 239 1.43 -8.73 28.08
N HIS A 240 1.73 -8.87 26.78
CA HIS A 240 1.31 -10.02 25.97
C HIS A 240 2.46 -10.57 25.12
N HIS A 241 2.52 -11.89 24.99
CA HIS A 241 3.42 -12.56 24.04
C HIS A 241 2.84 -12.45 22.63
N MET A 242 3.58 -11.83 21.71
CA MET A 242 3.15 -11.66 20.33
C MET A 242 4.25 -12.00 19.33
N LYS A 243 3.84 -12.31 18.10
CA LYS A 243 4.76 -12.59 17.00
C LYS A 243 5.35 -11.28 16.50
N VAL A 244 6.67 -11.19 16.52
CA VAL A 244 7.47 -10.01 16.14
C VAL A 244 8.43 -10.38 15.01
N ARG A 245 8.95 -9.36 14.34
CA ARG A 245 9.99 -9.48 13.31
C ARG A 245 11.05 -8.41 13.54
N VAL A 246 12.31 -8.68 13.22
CA VAL A 246 13.38 -7.69 13.34
C VAL A 246 13.41 -6.69 12.17
N GLN A 247 13.70 -5.43 12.46
CA GLN A 247 14.03 -4.43 11.44
C GLN A 247 15.27 -4.86 10.65
N GLY A 248 15.21 -4.79 9.33
CA GLY A 248 16.34 -5.21 8.49
C GLY A 248 16.54 -6.74 8.43
N SER A 249 15.50 -7.54 8.71
CA SER A 249 15.59 -9.01 8.60
C SER A 249 16.09 -9.52 7.24
N GLU A 250 15.86 -8.78 6.14
CA GLU A 250 16.39 -9.10 4.81
C GLU A 250 17.92 -8.90 4.69
N LYS A 251 18.48 -8.04 5.53
CA LYS A 251 19.93 -7.77 5.65
C LYS A 251 20.63 -8.74 6.63
N GLY A 252 19.89 -9.70 7.20
CA GLY A 252 20.45 -10.72 8.12
C GLY A 252 20.59 -10.29 9.58
N THR A 253 19.98 -9.17 9.99
CA THR A 253 19.98 -8.73 11.39
C THR A 253 19.28 -9.77 12.27
N GLU A 254 19.83 -10.05 13.46
CA GLU A 254 19.25 -10.96 14.43
C GLU A 254 19.32 -10.38 15.84
N ILE A 255 18.25 -10.54 16.61
CA ILE A 255 18.20 -10.13 18.02
C ILE A 255 18.22 -11.39 18.91
N PRO A 256 19.12 -11.45 19.91
CA PRO A 256 19.18 -12.58 20.82
C PRO A 256 17.97 -12.62 21.76
N ALA A 257 17.64 -13.82 22.27
CA ALA A 257 16.60 -13.97 23.29
C ALA A 257 16.99 -13.23 24.57
N GLY A 258 16.02 -12.60 25.22
CA GLY A 258 16.19 -11.79 26.43
C GLY A 258 16.60 -10.34 26.17
N ALA A 259 16.92 -9.95 24.93
CA ALA A 259 17.29 -8.57 24.63
C ALA A 259 16.10 -7.60 24.77
N PRO A 260 16.34 -6.37 25.23
CA PRO A 260 15.35 -5.30 25.16
C PRO A 260 15.11 -4.93 23.70
N VAL A 261 13.83 -4.79 23.34
CA VAL A 261 13.41 -4.48 21.97
C VAL A 261 12.35 -3.40 21.99
N MET A 262 12.34 -2.55 20.97
CA MET A 262 11.34 -1.50 20.78
C MET A 262 10.65 -1.68 19.44
N VAL A 263 9.34 -1.47 19.42
CA VAL A 263 8.56 -1.52 18.17
C VAL A 263 8.80 -0.24 17.37
N VAL A 264 9.40 -0.38 16.19
CA VAL A 264 9.74 0.72 15.29
C VAL A 264 8.75 0.86 14.12
N GLY A 265 7.77 -0.03 14.04
CA GLY A 265 6.69 0.06 13.05
C GLY A 265 6.01 -1.28 12.83
N MET A 266 5.17 -1.33 11.80
CA MET A 266 4.41 -2.54 11.45
C MET A 266 4.78 -3.06 10.04
N GLU A 267 4.76 -4.38 9.86
CA GLU A 267 4.74 -5.04 8.54
C GLU A 267 3.46 -5.86 8.44
N GLY A 268 2.45 -5.29 7.75
CA GLY A 268 1.07 -5.76 7.86
C GLY A 268 0.60 -5.68 9.31
N PHE A 269 0.14 -6.80 9.87
CA PHE A 269 -0.31 -6.87 11.27
C PHE A 269 0.77 -7.32 12.27
N LYS A 270 2.02 -7.50 11.82
CA LYS A 270 3.12 -7.93 12.68
C LYS A 270 3.99 -6.74 13.10
N PRO A 271 4.22 -6.53 14.40
CA PRO A 271 5.18 -5.52 14.86
C PRO A 271 6.60 -5.85 14.40
N VAL A 272 7.27 -4.83 13.90
CA VAL A 272 8.69 -4.82 13.57
C VAL A 272 9.42 -4.19 14.75
N VAL A 273 10.41 -4.90 15.26
CA VAL A 273 11.18 -4.51 16.44
C VAL A 273 12.64 -4.24 16.09
N ALA A 274 13.23 -3.26 16.77
CA ALA A 274 14.66 -2.99 16.78
C ALA A 274 15.20 -3.22 18.19
N GLN A 275 16.48 -3.54 18.31
CA GLN A 275 17.13 -3.67 19.60
C GLN A 275 17.41 -2.26 20.16
N VAL A 276 17.14 -2.07 21.47
CA VAL A 276 17.45 -0.85 22.22
C VAL A 276 18.81 -0.98 22.89
#